data_AF-A0A5C3EA20-F1
#
_entry.id   AF-A0A5C3EA20-F1
#
_cell.length_a   1.000
_cell.length_b   1.000
_cell.length_c   1.000
_cell.angle_alpha   90.00
_cell.angle_beta   90.00
_cell.angle_gamma   90.00
#
_symmetry.space_group_name_H-M   'P 1'
#
loop_
_entity.id
_entity.type
_entity.pdbx_description
1 polymer ?
#
loop_
_entity_poly.entity_id
_entity_poly.type
_entity_poly.pdbx_seq_one_letter_code
_entity_poly.pdbx_strand_id
1 'polypeptide(L)'
;MKVFSPSPGRVLTALLVSISMLKSSKAMREFEKAAANNEAASSSSSSNQAPLRHEQGFGSSSSRDPTISRVRKPRPPLLRATDSASFKRIQQIPLFEDGALRWGPYRLDPDLFQLKYHPYDHPALAHFYAPDGSQPSKLPNYLSPKLLDAMPTSYRPEPELLQAIHKSIFDLLRKEGISARQVHPDAKFFYEGMYLFPPLEQAATGHLQMPSRYLEESLHRAPGRRLSPDYVSDPNVFLFKVTPKDVERQIMAISTTKPERWVNPHVKDQTLWLLYEPRSIVTDSDKKKEVKSFLGAAFLPKETEDILENVGDWKRAVK
;
A
#
# COMPACT_ATOMS: atom_id res chain seq x y z
N MET A 1 -26.70 29.32 -33.04
CA MET A 1 -26.21 29.19 -31.64
C MET A 1 -26.99 28.09 -30.95
N LYS A 2 -26.37 26.95 -30.63
CA LYS A 2 -27.01 25.86 -29.86
C LYS A 2 -26.56 25.97 -28.41
N VAL A 3 -27.52 26.14 -27.50
CA VAL A 3 -27.30 26.20 -26.05
C VAL A 3 -27.28 24.77 -25.54
N PHE A 4 -26.16 24.34 -24.96
CA PHE A 4 -26.02 23.05 -24.28
C PHE A 4 -26.54 23.18 -22.85
N SER A 5 -27.58 22.41 -22.51
CA SER A 5 -28.04 22.20 -21.14
C SER A 5 -27.24 21.07 -20.48
N PRO A 6 -26.70 21.23 -19.27
CA PRO A 6 -25.97 20.17 -18.59
C PRO A 6 -26.91 19.10 -18.03
N SER A 7 -26.54 17.82 -18.26
CA SER A 7 -27.23 16.62 -17.79
C SER A 7 -27.20 16.51 -16.24
N PRO A 8 -28.31 16.11 -15.57
CA PRO A 8 -28.39 15.98 -14.11
C PRO A 8 -27.63 14.78 -13.50
N GLY A 9 -26.84 14.04 -14.28
CA GLY A 9 -26.26 12.75 -13.87
C GLY A 9 -25.05 12.79 -12.92
N ARG A 10 -24.55 13.96 -12.49
CA ARG A 10 -23.28 14.06 -11.73
C ARG A 10 -23.42 14.22 -10.20
N VAL A 11 -24.62 14.46 -9.68
CA VAL A 11 -24.82 14.69 -8.24
C VAL A 11 -25.03 13.39 -7.45
N LEU A 12 -25.54 12.34 -8.10
CA LEU A 12 -25.82 11.04 -7.45
C LEU A 12 -24.56 10.23 -7.12
N THR A 13 -23.45 10.42 -7.85
CA THR A 13 -22.20 9.66 -7.62
C THR A 13 -21.50 10.09 -6.32
N ALA A 14 -21.56 11.37 -5.95
CA ALA A 14 -20.93 11.88 -4.73
C ALA A 14 -21.65 11.41 -3.45
N LEU A 15 -22.98 11.23 -3.51
CA LEU A 15 -23.78 10.78 -2.37
C LEU A 15 -23.57 9.29 -2.07
N LEU A 16 -23.40 8.46 -3.10
CA LEU A 16 -23.15 7.02 -2.95
C LEU A 16 -21.75 6.71 -2.38
N VAL A 17 -20.74 7.53 -2.69
CA VAL A 17 -19.40 7.44 -2.08
C VAL A 17 -19.48 7.71 -0.57
N SER A 18 -20.25 8.72 -0.16
CA SER A 18 -20.41 9.10 1.26
C SER A 18 -21.11 8.02 2.10
N ILE A 19 -22.05 7.27 1.52
CA ILE A 19 -22.73 6.15 2.21
C ILE A 19 -21.81 4.91 2.31
N SER A 20 -20.92 4.70 1.34
CA SER A 20 -19.87 3.66 1.41
C SER A 20 -18.89 3.95 2.55
N MET A 21 -18.52 5.23 2.74
CA MET A 21 -17.59 5.69 3.79
C MET A 21 -18.10 5.42 5.22
N LEU A 22 -19.41 5.58 5.47
CA LEU A 22 -20.01 5.29 6.78
C LEU A 22 -19.99 3.79 7.15
N LYS A 23 -20.00 2.89 6.16
CA LYS A 23 -19.95 1.44 6.40
C LYS A 23 -18.53 0.93 6.67
N SER A 24 -17.53 1.52 6.03
CA SER A 24 -16.09 1.21 6.25
C SER A 24 -15.65 1.53 7.69
N SER A 25 -16.10 2.66 8.25
CA SER A 25 -15.82 3.06 9.64
C SER A 25 -16.34 2.05 10.68
N LYS A 26 -17.47 1.38 10.40
CA LYS A 26 -18.05 0.39 11.32
C LYS A 26 -17.24 -0.90 11.35
N ALA A 27 -16.68 -1.33 10.22
CA ALA A 27 -15.86 -2.54 10.13
C ALA A 27 -14.53 -2.39 10.88
N MET A 28 -13.89 -1.22 10.83
CA MET A 28 -12.70 -0.93 11.64
C MET A 28 -13.00 -0.87 13.15
N ARG A 29 -14.15 -0.33 13.56
CA ARG A 29 -14.55 -0.32 15.00
C ARG A 29 -14.77 -1.72 15.58
N GLU A 30 -15.15 -2.71 14.78
CA GLU A 30 -15.23 -4.10 15.25
C GLU A 30 -13.86 -4.74 15.39
N PHE A 31 -12.89 -4.36 14.56
CA PHE A 31 -11.48 -4.75 14.70
C PHE A 31 -10.88 -4.19 16.00
N GLU A 32 -11.15 -2.92 16.32
CA GLU A 32 -10.72 -2.28 17.58
C GLU A 32 -11.28 -2.97 18.82
N LYS A 33 -12.56 -3.37 18.80
CA LYS A 33 -13.16 -4.12 19.92
C LYS A 33 -12.52 -5.49 20.13
N ALA A 34 -12.12 -6.17 19.06
CA ALA A 34 -11.44 -7.45 19.16
C ALA A 34 -9.99 -7.29 19.69
N ALA A 35 -9.28 -6.24 19.28
CA ALA A 35 -7.93 -5.94 19.76
C ALA A 35 -7.90 -5.51 21.23
N ALA A 36 -8.83 -4.65 21.66
CA ALA A 36 -8.91 -4.16 23.03
C ALA A 36 -9.21 -5.27 24.06
N ASN A 37 -9.97 -6.29 23.67
CA ASN A 37 -10.26 -7.44 24.54
C ASN A 37 -9.02 -8.33 24.81
N ASN A 38 -8.02 -8.33 23.92
CA ASN A 38 -6.76 -9.07 24.12
C ASN A 38 -5.76 -8.32 25.03
N GLU A 39 -5.81 -6.98 25.07
CA GLU A 39 -4.94 -6.18 25.96
C GLU A 39 -5.39 -6.21 27.43
N ALA A 40 -6.70 -6.33 27.68
CA ALA A 40 -7.26 -6.47 29.03
C ALA A 40 -6.84 -7.78 29.72
N ALA A 41 -6.45 -8.81 28.95
CA ALA A 41 -5.96 -10.08 29.47
C ALA A 41 -4.46 -10.07 29.83
N SER A 42 -3.71 -9.03 29.41
CA SER A 42 -2.24 -9.07 29.38
C SER A 42 -1.54 -8.01 30.27
N SER A 43 -2.30 -7.18 31.00
CA SER A 43 -1.75 -6.04 31.76
C SER A 43 -1.91 -6.18 33.27
N SER A 44 -1.18 -7.14 33.86
CA SER A 44 -0.98 -7.24 35.32
C SER A 44 0.49 -7.54 35.66
N SER A 45 1.36 -6.53 35.54
CA SER A 45 2.71 -6.39 36.15
C SER A 45 3.52 -5.40 35.31
N SER A 46 4.41 -4.54 35.78
CA SER A 46 4.84 -4.12 37.12
C SER A 46 5.50 -2.75 36.93
N SER A 47 5.35 -1.89 37.92
CA SER A 47 6.01 -0.59 38.08
C SER A 47 7.49 -0.72 38.43
N ASN A 48 8.35 0.17 37.93
CA ASN A 48 9.37 0.83 38.75
C ASN A 48 9.99 2.07 38.06
N GLN A 49 10.01 3.16 38.82
CA GLN A 49 10.67 4.44 38.55
C GLN A 49 12.16 4.39 38.94
N ALA A 50 13.02 5.18 38.27
CA ALA A 50 13.76 6.29 38.90
C ALA A 50 14.69 7.02 37.87
N PRO A 51 15.01 8.32 38.09
CA PRO A 51 15.71 9.20 37.13
C PRO A 51 17.15 9.54 37.56
N LEU A 52 17.99 10.09 36.67
CA LEU A 52 19.20 10.86 37.07
C LEU A 52 19.69 11.85 35.98
N ARG A 53 20.20 12.98 36.49
CA ARG A 53 20.65 14.25 35.87
C ARG A 53 22.11 14.22 35.35
N HIS A 54 22.45 15.16 34.44
CA HIS A 54 23.62 16.10 34.49
C HIS A 54 23.60 16.98 33.21
N GLU A 55 23.38 18.31 33.26
CA GLU A 55 24.32 19.45 33.41
C GLU A 55 25.54 19.43 32.46
N GLN A 56 25.53 20.27 31.41
CA GLN A 56 26.11 21.64 31.28
C GLN A 56 27.64 21.69 31.06
N GLY A 57 28.06 22.38 30.00
CA GLY A 57 29.46 22.73 29.74
C GLY A 57 29.62 23.74 28.59
N PHE A 58 30.26 24.87 28.92
CA PHE A 58 30.47 26.11 28.15
C PHE A 58 31.65 26.06 27.14
N GLY A 59 31.69 27.03 26.21
CA GLY A 59 32.92 27.56 25.59
C GLY A 59 32.71 28.12 24.17
N SER A 60 32.46 29.42 23.97
CA SER A 60 33.43 30.52 23.72
C SER A 60 34.14 30.45 22.33
N SER A 61 33.83 31.33 21.37
CA SER A 61 34.39 32.69 21.13
C SER A 61 35.58 32.73 20.15
N SER A 62 35.43 33.56 19.10
CA SER A 62 36.41 34.49 18.47
C SER A 62 36.43 34.39 16.92
N SER A 63 36.06 35.46 16.21
CA SER A 63 36.87 36.62 15.76
C SER A 63 37.62 36.31 14.45
N ARG A 64 37.07 36.73 13.30
CA ARG A 64 37.45 37.91 12.48
C ARG A 64 38.86 37.86 11.88
N ASP A 65 38.93 37.89 10.55
CA ASP A 65 39.66 38.93 9.82
C ASP A 65 39.24 39.00 8.32
N PRO A 66 39.50 40.12 7.62
CA PRO A 66 38.71 40.61 6.49
C PRO A 66 39.52 40.71 5.18
N THR A 67 38.97 41.46 4.21
CA THR A 67 39.61 41.98 2.97
C THR A 67 39.60 40.97 1.81
N ILE A 68 39.15 41.23 0.57
CA ILE A 68 39.23 42.43 -0.28
C ILE A 68 38.01 42.49 -1.22
N SER A 69 37.36 43.65 -1.25
CA SER A 69 36.30 44.05 -2.17
C SER A 69 36.82 44.25 -3.60
N ARG A 70 36.27 43.52 -4.57
CA ARG A 70 36.30 43.90 -6.00
C ARG A 70 34.95 44.44 -6.42
N VAL A 71 34.88 45.77 -6.55
CA VAL A 71 33.75 46.51 -7.11
C VAL A 71 33.60 46.13 -8.59
N ARG A 72 32.63 45.27 -8.90
CA ARG A 72 32.12 45.07 -10.27
C ARG A 72 30.83 45.86 -10.42
N LYS A 73 30.80 46.73 -11.43
CA LYS A 73 29.64 47.55 -11.82
C LYS A 73 28.38 46.66 -11.94
N PRO A 74 27.23 47.05 -11.36
CA PRO A 74 25.99 46.29 -11.50
C PRO A 74 25.53 46.33 -12.96
N ARG A 75 25.65 45.19 -13.63
CA ARG A 75 24.94 44.92 -14.88
C ARG A 75 23.45 44.85 -14.53
N PRO A 76 22.55 45.52 -15.27
CA PRO A 76 21.11 45.37 -15.04
C PRO A 76 20.79 43.87 -15.05
N PRO A 77 20.12 43.32 -14.03
CA PRO A 77 19.65 41.95 -14.09
C PRO A 77 18.70 41.88 -15.29
N LEU A 78 19.14 41.22 -16.35
CA LEU A 78 18.24 40.64 -17.33
C LEU A 78 17.24 39.83 -16.52
N LEU A 79 15.96 40.19 -16.64
CA LEU A 79 14.82 39.48 -16.08
C LEU A 79 15.04 37.98 -16.25
N ARG A 80 15.57 37.36 -15.19
CA ARG A 80 15.89 35.95 -15.16
C ARG A 80 14.54 35.27 -15.03
N ALA A 81 14.27 34.39 -15.98
CA ALA A 81 13.09 33.54 -16.10
C ALA A 81 12.33 33.42 -14.77
N THR A 82 11.09 33.92 -14.82
CA THR A 82 10.02 33.68 -13.86
C THR A 82 10.21 32.34 -13.15
N ASP A 83 10.48 32.44 -11.86
CA ASP A 83 10.16 31.49 -10.80
C ASP A 83 9.85 30.09 -11.30
N SER A 84 10.90 29.27 -11.39
CA SER A 84 10.73 27.84 -11.15
C SER A 84 10.22 27.75 -9.72
N ALA A 85 8.89 27.71 -9.58
CA ALA A 85 8.22 27.44 -8.31
C ALA A 85 8.95 26.25 -7.69
N SER A 86 9.69 26.51 -6.62
CA SER A 86 10.43 25.49 -5.91
C SER A 86 9.38 24.57 -5.30
N PHE A 87 9.01 23.51 -6.03
CA PHE A 87 8.10 22.50 -5.52
C PHE A 87 8.76 21.94 -4.26
N LYS A 88 8.16 22.24 -3.11
CA LYS A 88 8.64 21.77 -1.81
C LYS A 88 8.59 20.25 -1.85
N ARG A 89 9.75 19.61 -1.86
CA ARG A 89 9.86 18.15 -1.82
C ARG A 89 9.19 17.65 -0.54
N ILE A 90 8.09 16.92 -0.69
CA ILE A 90 7.44 16.23 0.41
C ILE A 90 8.30 15.01 0.70
N GLN A 91 8.92 14.95 1.88
CA GLN A 91 9.69 13.78 2.31
C GLN A 91 8.84 12.82 3.15
N GLN A 92 7.70 13.30 3.66
CA GLN A 92 6.79 12.53 4.48
C GLN A 92 5.36 13.05 4.36
N ILE A 93 4.40 12.12 4.46
CA ILE A 93 3.01 12.46 4.75
C ILE A 93 2.93 12.75 6.26
N PRO A 94 2.43 13.91 6.69
CA PRO A 94 2.35 14.27 8.09
C PRO A 94 1.42 13.33 8.86
N LEU A 95 1.43 13.45 10.19
CA LEU A 95 0.44 12.76 11.02
C LEU A 95 -0.96 13.26 10.65
N PHE A 96 -1.93 12.35 10.70
CA PHE A 96 -3.34 12.69 10.54
C PHE A 96 -4.20 11.81 11.45
N GLU A 97 -5.42 12.29 11.70
CA GLU A 97 -6.41 11.61 12.51
C GLU A 97 -7.44 10.91 11.61
N ASP A 98 -7.74 9.66 11.94
CA ASP A 98 -8.82 8.87 11.36
C ASP A 98 -9.70 8.35 12.51
N GLY A 99 -10.77 9.08 12.79
CA GLY A 99 -11.58 8.85 13.99
C GLY A 99 -10.76 9.08 15.27
N ALA A 100 -10.61 8.03 16.08
CA ALA A 100 -9.82 8.08 17.31
C ALA A 100 -8.34 7.71 17.10
N LEU A 101 -7.99 7.23 15.91
CA LEU A 101 -6.64 6.76 15.60
C LEU A 101 -5.80 7.88 15.01
N ARG A 102 -4.52 7.90 15.40
CA ARG A 102 -3.50 8.76 14.81
C ARG A 102 -2.57 7.93 13.96
N TRP A 103 -2.51 8.27 12.69
CA TRP A 103 -1.67 7.58 11.71
C TRP A 103 -0.49 8.46 11.29
N GLY A 104 0.61 7.82 10.92
CA GLY A 104 1.82 8.48 10.45
C GLY A 104 2.79 8.91 11.58
N PRO A 105 3.81 9.73 11.26
CA PRO A 105 4.09 10.25 9.92
C PRO A 105 4.55 9.12 8.99
N TYR A 106 4.19 9.18 7.71
CA TYR A 106 4.63 8.20 6.72
C TYR A 106 5.82 8.75 5.96
N ARG A 107 6.95 8.05 5.98
CA ARG A 107 8.11 8.46 5.20
C ARG A 107 7.84 8.12 3.73
N LEU A 108 8.32 8.92 2.81
CA LEU A 108 8.41 8.48 1.42
C LEU A 108 9.68 7.65 1.30
N ASP A 109 9.50 6.34 1.17
CA ASP A 109 10.57 5.37 0.94
C ASP A 109 10.29 4.75 -0.44
N PRO A 110 11.18 4.94 -1.43
CA PRO A 110 10.93 4.42 -2.77
C PRO A 110 11.23 2.92 -2.91
N ASP A 111 11.85 2.29 -1.91
CA ASP A 111 12.43 0.96 -2.07
C ASP A 111 11.70 -0.12 -1.28
N LEU A 112 11.04 0.23 -0.18
CA LEU A 112 10.45 -0.77 0.72
C LEU A 112 9.06 -0.39 1.21
N PHE A 113 8.24 -1.41 1.43
CA PHE A 113 7.02 -1.29 2.21
C PHE A 113 7.36 -0.94 3.66
N GLN A 114 6.50 -0.12 4.27
CA GLN A 114 6.59 0.19 5.69
C GLN A 114 5.61 -0.66 6.48
N LEU A 115 6.01 -1.11 7.68
CA LEU A 115 5.13 -1.71 8.70
C LEU A 115 4.18 -0.68 9.32
N LYS A 116 3.36 -0.09 8.47
CA LYS A 116 2.31 0.87 8.81
C LYS A 116 1.08 0.54 8.00
N TYR A 117 -0.08 0.78 8.59
CA TYR A 117 -1.36 0.63 7.91
C TYR A 117 -1.43 1.52 6.66
N HIS A 118 -1.89 0.96 5.55
CA HIS A 118 -2.22 1.72 4.35
C HIS A 118 -3.56 2.45 4.54
N PRO A 119 -3.56 3.80 4.63
CA PRO A 119 -4.77 4.55 4.93
C PRO A 119 -5.61 4.79 3.69
N TYR A 120 -6.85 4.31 3.69
CA TYR A 120 -7.73 4.40 2.52
C TYR A 120 -8.33 5.80 2.29
N ASP A 121 -8.48 6.59 3.34
CA ASP A 121 -9.18 7.88 3.28
C ASP A 121 -8.25 9.09 3.29
N HIS A 122 -6.94 8.87 3.14
CA HIS A 122 -5.97 9.96 3.18
C HIS A 122 -5.99 10.78 1.87
N PRO A 123 -6.20 12.11 1.92
CA PRO A 123 -6.34 12.94 0.72
C PRO A 123 -5.15 12.86 -0.25
N ALA A 124 -3.93 12.74 0.28
CA ALA A 124 -2.72 12.63 -0.56
C ALA A 124 -2.61 11.30 -1.33
N LEU A 125 -3.47 10.31 -1.03
CA LEU A 125 -3.54 9.01 -1.73
C LEU A 125 -4.80 8.89 -2.58
N ALA A 126 -5.74 9.85 -2.50
CA ALA A 126 -7.04 9.76 -3.14
C ALA A 126 -6.98 9.52 -4.65
N HIS A 127 -5.94 10.04 -5.33
CA HIS A 127 -5.74 9.83 -6.77
C HIS A 127 -5.42 8.38 -7.14
N PHE A 128 -4.89 7.56 -6.22
CA PHE A 128 -4.70 6.13 -6.45
C PHE A 128 -6.02 5.34 -6.48
N TYR A 129 -7.08 5.88 -5.86
CA TYR A 129 -8.39 5.25 -5.76
C TYR A 129 -9.36 5.70 -6.86
N ALA A 130 -8.95 6.68 -7.68
CA ALA A 130 -9.76 7.19 -8.76
C ALA A 130 -9.92 6.15 -9.89
N PRO A 131 -11.10 6.06 -10.54
CA PRO A 131 -11.25 5.22 -11.72
C PRO A 131 -10.33 5.68 -12.86
N ASP A 132 -9.43 4.80 -13.33
CA ASP A 132 -8.55 5.04 -14.50
C ASP A 132 -9.12 4.51 -15.84
N GLY A 133 -10.38 4.05 -15.85
CA GLY A 133 -11.04 3.45 -17.02
C GLY A 133 -10.72 1.97 -17.28
N SER A 134 -9.73 1.38 -16.60
CA SER A 134 -9.48 -0.06 -16.66
C SER A 134 -10.64 -0.87 -16.07
N GLN A 135 -10.84 -2.09 -16.57
CA GLN A 135 -11.90 -3.00 -16.12
C GLN A 135 -11.29 -4.31 -15.61
N PRO A 136 -11.85 -4.93 -14.56
CA PRO A 136 -11.46 -6.27 -14.15
C PRO A 136 -11.52 -7.25 -15.33
N SER A 137 -10.50 -8.08 -15.48
CA SER A 137 -10.47 -9.14 -16.48
C SER A 137 -10.35 -10.51 -15.80
N LYS A 138 -10.24 -11.57 -16.59
CA LYS A 138 -10.04 -12.93 -16.08
C LYS A 138 -8.67 -13.42 -16.49
N LEU A 139 -7.93 -13.97 -15.54
CA LEU A 139 -6.73 -14.74 -15.83
C LEU A 139 -7.13 -16.06 -16.51
N PRO A 140 -6.33 -16.56 -17.46
CA PRO A 140 -6.51 -17.90 -17.97
C PRO A 140 -6.32 -18.93 -16.85
N ASN A 141 -6.92 -20.10 -17.03
CA ASN A 141 -6.82 -21.20 -16.07
C ASN A 141 -5.37 -21.71 -15.90
N TYR A 142 -4.53 -21.50 -16.92
CA TYR A 142 -3.12 -21.87 -16.92
C TYR A 142 -2.28 -20.60 -16.94
N LEU A 143 -1.44 -20.43 -15.92
CA LEU A 143 -0.52 -19.31 -15.84
C LEU A 143 0.88 -19.75 -16.25
N SER A 144 1.47 -19.04 -17.21
CA SER A 144 2.88 -19.22 -17.55
C SER A 144 3.68 -17.98 -17.13
N PRO A 145 4.97 -18.14 -16.77
CA PRO A 145 5.86 -17.00 -16.51
C PRO A 145 5.85 -15.99 -17.67
N LYS A 146 5.94 -16.49 -18.91
CA LYS A 146 5.93 -15.66 -20.12
C LYS A 146 4.68 -14.82 -20.26
N LEU A 147 3.51 -15.36 -19.90
CA LEU A 147 2.26 -14.61 -19.95
C LEU A 147 2.27 -13.48 -18.91
N LEU A 148 2.68 -13.78 -17.67
CA LEU A 148 2.69 -12.79 -16.60
C LEU A 148 3.74 -11.69 -16.83
N ASP A 149 4.90 -12.05 -17.38
CA ASP A 149 5.96 -11.11 -17.75
C ASP A 149 5.57 -10.24 -18.96
N ALA A 150 4.62 -10.68 -19.81
CA ALA A 150 4.10 -9.86 -20.90
C ALA A 150 3.06 -8.81 -20.43
N MET A 151 2.47 -9.00 -19.24
CA MET A 151 1.47 -8.08 -18.68
C MET A 151 2.16 -6.98 -17.88
N PRO A 152 2.09 -5.70 -18.30
CA PRO A 152 2.67 -4.61 -17.52
C PRO A 152 1.98 -4.51 -16.16
N THR A 153 2.71 -4.02 -15.15
CA THR A 153 2.19 -3.87 -13.79
C THR A 153 1.86 -2.42 -13.47
N SER A 154 0.66 -2.17 -12.95
CA SER A 154 0.24 -0.86 -12.43
C SER A 154 0.00 -0.95 -10.92
N TYR A 155 0.20 0.16 -10.19
CA TYR A 155 -0.25 0.25 -8.80
C TYR A 155 -1.68 0.78 -8.75
N ARG A 156 -2.59 -0.01 -8.17
CA ARG A 156 -4.01 0.34 -8.07
C ARG A 156 -4.60 -0.25 -6.78
N PRO A 157 -4.33 0.35 -5.63
CA PRO A 157 -5.00 -0.06 -4.40
C PRO A 157 -6.49 0.24 -4.55
N GLU A 158 -7.37 -0.75 -4.37
CA GLU A 158 -8.82 -0.54 -4.36
C GLU A 158 -9.32 -0.86 -2.93
N PRO A 159 -9.58 0.14 -2.07
CA PRO A 159 -9.92 -0.08 -0.65
C PRO A 159 -11.06 -1.08 -0.43
N GLU A 160 -12.12 -0.96 -1.21
CA GLU A 160 -13.29 -1.85 -1.09
C GLU A 160 -12.96 -3.30 -1.50
N LEU A 161 -12.10 -3.47 -2.51
CA LEU A 161 -11.61 -4.78 -2.93
C LEU A 161 -10.66 -5.39 -1.89
N LEU A 162 -9.73 -4.59 -1.36
CA LEU A 162 -8.81 -5.00 -0.30
C LEU A 162 -9.59 -5.42 0.97
N GLN A 163 -10.63 -4.68 1.34
CA GLN A 163 -11.51 -5.09 2.45
C GLN A 163 -12.25 -6.40 2.16
N ALA A 164 -12.75 -6.60 0.93
CA ALA A 164 -13.40 -7.84 0.53
C ALA A 164 -12.44 -9.04 0.57
N ILE A 165 -11.18 -8.85 0.13
CA ILE A 165 -10.13 -9.86 0.21
C ILE A 165 -9.81 -10.19 1.67
N HIS A 166 -9.54 -9.17 2.48
CA HIS A 166 -9.27 -9.34 3.91
C HIS A 166 -10.40 -10.11 4.60
N LYS A 167 -11.66 -9.72 4.38
CA LYS A 167 -12.82 -10.41 4.92
C LYS A 167 -12.88 -11.87 4.45
N SER A 168 -12.70 -12.12 3.16
CA SER A 168 -12.72 -13.48 2.60
C SER A 168 -11.69 -14.40 3.25
N ILE A 169 -10.51 -13.88 3.57
CA ILE A 169 -9.44 -14.65 4.21
C ILE A 169 -9.74 -14.85 5.70
N PHE A 170 -10.00 -13.76 6.43
CA PHE A 170 -10.13 -13.81 7.88
C PHE A 170 -11.43 -14.42 8.38
N ASP A 171 -12.50 -14.42 7.59
CA ASP A 171 -13.72 -15.17 7.90
C ASP A 171 -13.44 -16.68 7.87
N LEU A 172 -12.58 -17.17 6.98
CA LEU A 172 -12.15 -18.58 6.95
C LEU A 172 -11.22 -18.90 8.11
N LEU A 173 -10.17 -18.10 8.31
CA LEU A 173 -9.21 -18.30 9.40
C LEU A 173 -9.90 -18.32 10.77
N ARG A 174 -10.87 -17.43 11.00
CA ARG A 174 -11.61 -17.37 12.26
C ARG A 174 -12.48 -18.61 12.49
N LYS A 175 -13.08 -19.19 11.43
CA LYS A 175 -13.84 -20.44 11.54
C LYS A 175 -12.95 -21.60 11.99
N GLU A 176 -11.68 -21.58 11.58
CA GLU A 176 -10.65 -22.54 12.00
C GLU A 176 -9.96 -22.14 13.32
N GLY A 177 -10.47 -21.14 14.04
CA GLY A 177 -9.93 -20.72 15.33
C GLY A 177 -8.61 -19.95 15.28
N ILE A 178 -8.18 -19.49 14.10
CA ILE A 178 -6.95 -18.72 13.92
C ILE A 178 -7.23 -17.23 14.07
N SER A 179 -6.40 -16.57 14.88
CA SER A 179 -6.46 -15.14 15.15
C SER A 179 -5.24 -14.43 14.60
N ALA A 180 -5.42 -13.18 14.15
CA ALA A 180 -4.32 -12.32 13.73
C ALA A 180 -3.35 -12.08 14.89
N ARG A 181 -2.05 -12.18 14.62
CA ARG A 181 -0.99 -11.82 15.57
C ARG A 181 -0.33 -10.50 15.19
N GLN A 182 0.34 -9.91 16.15
CA GLN A 182 1.20 -8.76 15.90
C GLN A 182 2.38 -9.20 15.01
N VAL A 183 2.66 -8.43 13.95
CA VAL A 183 3.71 -8.79 12.97
C VAL A 183 5.10 -8.54 13.53
N HIS A 184 5.27 -7.43 14.26
CA HIS A 184 6.56 -7.02 14.81
C HIS A 184 6.37 -6.32 16.17
N PRO A 185 7.17 -6.63 17.21
CA PRO A 185 7.02 -6.04 18.55
C PRO A 185 7.02 -4.52 18.56
N ASP A 186 7.90 -3.89 17.75
CA ASP A 186 8.01 -2.43 17.66
C ASP A 186 6.88 -1.77 16.85
N ALA A 187 6.10 -2.56 16.10
CA ALA A 187 4.94 -2.09 15.35
C ALA A 187 3.67 -2.33 16.18
N LYS A 188 3.50 -1.54 17.26
CA LYS A 188 2.46 -1.74 18.30
C LYS A 188 1.02 -1.87 17.80
N PHE A 189 0.72 -1.37 16.61
CA PHE A 189 -0.63 -1.38 16.02
C PHE A 189 -0.68 -2.06 14.65
N PHE A 190 0.32 -2.88 14.32
CA PHE A 190 0.39 -3.56 13.03
C PHE A 190 0.27 -5.08 13.21
N TYR A 191 -0.85 -5.62 12.74
CA TYR A 191 -1.23 -7.03 12.87
C TYR A 191 -1.29 -7.70 11.51
N GLU A 192 -1.19 -9.03 11.51
CA GLU A 192 -1.45 -9.87 10.34
C GLU A 192 -2.84 -9.51 9.76
N GLY A 193 -2.94 -9.46 8.44
CA GLY A 193 -4.12 -9.02 7.69
C GLY A 193 -4.15 -7.53 7.35
N MET A 194 -3.36 -6.70 8.03
CA MET A 194 -3.26 -5.28 7.72
C MET A 194 -2.40 -5.06 6.47
N TYR A 195 -2.89 -4.22 5.56
CA TYR A 195 -2.15 -3.86 4.35
C TYR A 195 -1.04 -2.87 4.66
N LEU A 196 0.14 -3.17 4.12
CA LEU A 196 1.36 -2.40 4.28
C LEU A 196 1.28 -1.08 3.50
N PHE A 197 1.86 -0.03 4.07
CA PHE A 197 2.04 1.22 3.37
C PHE A 197 3.08 1.03 2.24
N PRO A 198 2.71 1.35 0.99
CA PRO A 198 3.52 1.10 -0.20
C PRO A 198 4.79 1.94 -0.24
N PRO A 199 5.81 1.52 -1.00
CA PRO A 199 6.87 2.41 -1.41
C PRO A 199 6.30 3.51 -2.29
N LEU A 200 6.58 4.76 -1.93
CA LEU A 200 6.08 5.94 -2.63
C LEU A 200 7.20 6.97 -2.78
N GLU A 201 7.16 7.68 -3.90
CA GLU A 201 7.98 8.85 -4.17
C GLU A 201 7.10 10.01 -4.64
N GLN A 202 7.67 11.21 -4.63
CA GLN A 202 7.04 12.36 -5.25
C GLN A 202 7.49 12.47 -6.71
N ALA A 203 6.54 12.37 -7.64
CA ALA A 203 6.77 12.59 -9.05
C ALA A 203 7.18 14.04 -9.33
N ALA A 204 7.73 14.30 -10.53
CA ALA A 204 8.05 15.66 -10.97
C ALA A 204 6.83 16.60 -11.03
N THR A 205 5.62 16.03 -11.20
CA THR A 205 4.34 16.74 -11.15
C THR A 205 3.91 17.13 -9.74
N GLY A 206 4.62 16.68 -8.70
CA GLY A 206 4.31 16.90 -7.29
C GLY A 206 3.38 15.86 -6.67
N HIS A 207 2.75 15.00 -7.48
CA HIS A 207 1.88 13.92 -7.00
C HIS A 207 2.70 12.74 -6.45
N LEU A 208 2.11 11.99 -5.51
CA LEU A 208 2.71 10.74 -5.05
C LEU A 208 2.53 9.65 -6.09
N GLN A 209 3.54 8.83 -6.30
CA GLN A 209 3.46 7.65 -7.16
C GLN A 209 4.24 6.50 -6.55
N MET A 210 3.90 5.27 -6.93
CA MET A 210 4.81 4.15 -6.71
C MET A 210 5.97 4.27 -7.72
N PRO A 211 7.24 4.15 -7.30
CA PRO A 211 8.37 4.29 -8.20
C PRO A 211 8.31 3.29 -9.36
N SER A 212 8.48 3.75 -10.60
CA SER A 212 8.43 2.88 -11.79
C SER A 212 9.44 1.74 -11.71
N ARG A 213 10.64 2.00 -11.19
CA ARG A 213 11.67 0.98 -10.94
C ARG A 213 11.15 -0.15 -10.04
N TYR A 214 10.41 0.20 -8.99
CA TYR A 214 9.89 -0.78 -8.03
C TYR A 214 8.78 -1.62 -8.66
N LEU A 215 7.90 -0.98 -9.43
CA LEU A 215 6.87 -1.66 -10.20
C LEU A 215 7.45 -2.64 -11.22
N GLU A 216 8.40 -2.20 -12.04
CA GLU A 216 8.92 -2.96 -13.18
C GLU A 216 9.96 -4.04 -12.79
N GLU A 217 10.82 -3.76 -11.80
CA GLU A 217 11.90 -4.66 -11.43
C GLU A 217 11.51 -5.63 -10.31
N SER A 218 10.68 -5.17 -9.37
CA SER A 218 10.32 -5.96 -8.18
C SER A 218 8.94 -6.59 -8.32
N LEU A 219 7.87 -5.78 -8.43
CA LEU A 219 6.49 -6.28 -8.40
C LEU A 219 6.08 -7.01 -9.68
N HIS A 220 6.49 -6.52 -10.84
CA HIS A 220 6.14 -7.11 -12.13
C HIS A 220 6.68 -8.52 -12.30
N ARG A 221 7.93 -8.77 -11.88
CA ARG A 221 8.61 -10.06 -12.04
C ARG A 221 8.30 -11.07 -10.93
N ALA A 222 7.76 -10.63 -9.79
CA ALA A 222 7.48 -11.51 -8.65
C ALA A 222 6.62 -12.75 -9.00
N PRO A 223 5.53 -12.63 -9.79
CA PRO A 223 4.70 -13.77 -10.20
C PRO A 223 5.42 -14.72 -11.15
N GLY A 224 6.06 -14.19 -12.19
CA GLY A 224 6.74 -14.99 -13.19
C GLY A 224 7.87 -15.82 -12.60
N ARG A 225 8.64 -15.22 -11.66
CA ARG A 225 9.69 -15.93 -10.92
C ARG A 225 9.13 -17.10 -10.10
N ARG A 226 7.97 -16.93 -9.49
CA ARG A 226 7.31 -17.95 -8.66
C ARG A 226 6.76 -19.12 -9.47
N LEU A 227 6.39 -18.88 -10.72
CA LEU A 227 6.00 -19.92 -11.67
C LEU A 227 7.16 -20.52 -12.48
N SER A 228 8.41 -20.07 -12.22
CA SER A 228 9.58 -20.54 -12.97
C SER A 228 9.95 -21.98 -12.60
N PRO A 229 10.67 -22.72 -13.47
CA PRO A 229 11.09 -24.09 -13.22
C PRO A 229 11.81 -24.31 -11.88
N ASP A 230 12.52 -23.30 -11.39
CA ASP A 230 13.30 -23.37 -10.16
C ASP A 230 12.42 -23.44 -8.90
N TYR A 231 11.12 -23.17 -9.02
CA TYR A 231 10.13 -23.17 -7.94
C TYR A 231 9.03 -24.24 -8.13
N VAL A 232 9.27 -25.23 -9.01
CA VAL A 232 8.25 -26.23 -9.44
C VAL A 232 7.62 -27.02 -8.30
N SER A 233 8.34 -27.26 -7.21
CA SER A 233 7.79 -27.99 -6.06
C SER A 233 6.76 -27.19 -5.27
N ASP A 234 6.79 -25.85 -5.36
CA ASP A 234 5.93 -24.99 -4.55
C ASP A 234 5.82 -23.56 -5.14
N PRO A 235 5.00 -23.38 -6.20
CA PRO A 235 4.93 -22.10 -6.90
C PRO A 235 4.39 -20.96 -6.02
N ASN A 236 3.71 -21.22 -4.90
CA ASN A 236 3.21 -20.19 -3.98
C ASN A 236 2.45 -19.05 -4.69
N VAL A 237 1.73 -19.42 -5.76
CA VAL A 237 0.83 -18.56 -6.51
C VAL A 237 -0.58 -19.11 -6.37
N PHE A 238 -1.49 -18.28 -5.88
CA PHE A 238 -2.86 -18.66 -5.58
C PHE A 238 -3.82 -17.79 -6.38
N LEU A 239 -4.91 -18.40 -6.84
CA LEU A 239 -5.99 -17.75 -7.56
C LEU A 239 -7.29 -17.95 -6.81
N PHE A 240 -8.01 -16.87 -6.56
CA PHE A 240 -9.29 -16.92 -5.89
C PHE A 240 -10.21 -15.81 -6.39
N LYS A 241 -11.48 -15.90 -6.00
CA LYS A 241 -12.51 -14.94 -6.38
C LYS A 241 -13.02 -14.23 -5.15
N VAL A 242 -13.32 -12.95 -5.30
CA VAL A 242 -13.98 -12.13 -4.29
C VAL A 242 -15.09 -11.32 -4.96
N THR A 243 -16.14 -11.01 -4.21
CA THR A 243 -17.31 -10.32 -4.75
C THR A 243 -17.56 -9.01 -4.02
N PRO A 244 -16.72 -7.97 -4.22
CA PRO A 244 -17.02 -6.63 -3.72
C PRO A 244 -18.27 -6.07 -4.40
N LYS A 245 -19.29 -5.69 -3.62
CA LYS A 245 -20.53 -5.06 -4.12
C LYS A 245 -21.14 -5.79 -5.32
N ASP A 246 -21.27 -7.11 -5.20
CA ASP A 246 -21.92 -7.99 -6.19
C ASP A 246 -21.18 -8.14 -7.54
N VAL A 247 -19.93 -7.69 -7.64
CA VAL A 247 -19.08 -7.91 -8.82
C VAL A 247 -18.01 -8.95 -8.52
N GLU A 248 -18.09 -10.12 -9.15
CA GLU A 248 -17.04 -11.16 -9.03
C GLU A 248 -15.74 -10.65 -9.65
N ARG A 249 -14.67 -10.69 -8.87
CA ARG A 249 -13.32 -10.28 -9.27
C ARG A 249 -12.34 -11.41 -8.98
N GLN A 250 -11.42 -11.65 -9.92
CA GLN A 250 -10.39 -12.65 -9.76
C GLN A 250 -9.14 -12.01 -9.18
N ILE A 251 -8.56 -12.64 -8.16
CA ILE A 251 -7.38 -12.16 -7.48
C ILE A 251 -6.28 -13.21 -7.61
N MET A 252 -5.08 -12.72 -7.92
CA MET A 252 -3.87 -13.51 -7.84
C MET A 252 -3.04 -13.06 -6.65
N ALA A 253 -2.72 -14.02 -5.80
CA ALA A 253 -1.92 -13.85 -4.61
C ALA A 253 -0.59 -14.60 -4.76
N ILE A 254 0.47 -14.02 -4.23
CA ILE A 254 1.79 -14.64 -4.18
C ILE A 254 2.30 -14.56 -2.75
N SER A 255 2.75 -15.68 -2.21
CA SER A 255 3.35 -15.72 -0.88
C SER A 255 4.88 -15.80 -0.92
N THR A 256 5.53 -15.25 0.12
CA THR A 256 6.97 -15.34 0.32
C THR A 256 7.34 -15.40 1.80
N THR A 257 8.15 -16.38 2.17
CA THR A 257 8.79 -16.51 3.49
C THR A 257 10.07 -15.68 3.62
N LYS A 258 10.43 -14.92 2.58
CA LYS A 258 11.58 -14.00 2.53
C LYS A 258 11.12 -12.53 2.46
N PRO A 259 10.47 -12.00 3.50
CA PRO A 259 9.91 -10.63 3.49
C PRO A 259 10.98 -9.53 3.55
N GLU A 260 12.23 -9.85 3.91
CA GLU A 260 13.34 -8.89 4.05
C GLU A 260 13.66 -8.11 2.77
N ARG A 261 13.26 -8.63 1.61
CA ARG A 261 13.45 -7.95 0.31
C ARG A 261 12.39 -6.90 0.03
N TRP A 262 11.35 -6.84 0.85
CA TRP A 262 10.14 -6.06 0.59
C TRP A 262 9.83 -5.07 1.70
N VAL A 263 10.21 -5.38 2.96
CA VAL A 263 9.75 -4.64 4.15
C VAL A 263 10.91 -4.27 5.07
N ASN A 264 10.84 -3.10 5.70
CA ASN A 264 11.72 -2.63 6.77
C ASN A 264 10.88 -2.13 7.98
N PRO A 265 11.17 -2.52 9.24
CA PRO A 265 12.21 -3.45 9.71
C PRO A 265 12.00 -4.90 9.28
N HIS A 266 13.07 -5.69 9.41
CA HIS A 266 13.06 -7.12 9.10
C HIS A 266 12.06 -7.86 10.00
N VAL A 267 11.16 -8.59 9.36
CA VAL A 267 10.17 -9.42 10.05
C VAL A 267 10.58 -10.88 9.90
N LYS A 268 10.75 -11.59 11.02
CA LYS A 268 11.10 -13.01 11.04
C LYS A 268 9.86 -13.88 11.09
N ASP A 269 9.95 -15.08 10.51
CA ASP A 269 8.93 -16.12 10.59
C ASP A 269 7.52 -15.66 10.18
N GLN A 270 7.44 -14.79 9.18
CA GLN A 270 6.17 -14.25 8.70
C GLN A 270 6.10 -14.40 7.17
N THR A 271 4.92 -14.76 6.68
CA THR A 271 4.68 -14.93 5.25
C THR A 271 4.07 -13.66 4.70
N LEU A 272 4.80 -13.01 3.79
CA LEU A 272 4.32 -11.83 3.09
C LEU A 272 3.54 -12.25 1.85
N TRP A 273 2.35 -11.68 1.69
CA TRP A 273 1.46 -11.89 0.57
C TRP A 273 1.41 -10.64 -0.30
N LEU A 274 1.58 -10.82 -1.61
CA LEU A 274 1.45 -9.78 -2.63
C LEU A 274 0.19 -10.06 -3.46
N LEU A 275 -0.71 -9.08 -3.52
CA LEU A 275 -2.02 -9.24 -4.15
C LEU A 275 -2.12 -8.46 -5.46
N TYR A 276 -2.72 -9.10 -6.45
CA TYR A 276 -2.88 -8.53 -7.78
C TYR A 276 -4.25 -8.88 -8.37
N GLU A 277 -4.71 -8.00 -9.25
CA GLU A 277 -5.92 -8.20 -10.05
C GLU A 277 -5.56 -8.09 -11.54
N PRO A 278 -5.98 -9.04 -12.40
CA PRO A 278 -5.91 -8.87 -13.84
C PRO A 278 -6.93 -7.82 -14.28
N ARG A 279 -6.49 -6.88 -15.12
CA ARG A 279 -7.36 -5.84 -15.68
C ARG A 279 -7.10 -5.65 -17.16
N SER A 280 -8.10 -5.13 -17.86
CA SER A 280 -8.00 -4.72 -19.25
C SER A 280 -8.11 -3.20 -19.36
N ILE A 281 -7.26 -2.60 -20.19
CA ILE A 281 -7.28 -1.17 -20.52
C ILE A 281 -7.58 -1.04 -22.02
N VAL A 282 -8.51 -0.17 -22.38
CA VAL A 282 -8.75 0.21 -23.78
C VAL A 282 -7.72 1.27 -24.14
N THR A 283 -6.90 0.98 -25.15
CA THR A 283 -5.90 1.92 -25.69
C THR A 283 -6.54 2.82 -26.75
N ASP A 284 -5.87 3.91 -27.12
CA ASP A 284 -6.31 4.84 -28.19
C ASP A 284 -6.55 4.15 -29.56
N SER A 285 -6.01 2.94 -29.74
CA SER A 285 -6.22 2.11 -30.93
C SER A 285 -7.45 1.19 -30.84
N ASP A 286 -8.31 1.40 -29.84
CA ASP A 286 -9.42 0.52 -29.43
C ASP A 286 -9.01 -0.93 -29.12
N LYS A 287 -7.71 -1.21 -29.04
CA LYS A 287 -7.19 -2.51 -28.63
C LYS A 287 -7.23 -2.62 -27.10
N LYS A 288 -7.77 -3.74 -26.62
CA LYS A 288 -7.69 -4.13 -25.22
C LYS A 288 -6.28 -4.63 -24.92
N LYS A 289 -5.66 -4.04 -23.91
CA LYS A 289 -4.38 -4.48 -23.36
C LYS A 289 -4.61 -5.04 -21.98
N GLU A 290 -4.19 -6.28 -21.76
CA GLU A 290 -4.20 -6.90 -20.44
C GLU A 290 -3.04 -6.33 -19.59
N VAL A 291 -3.34 -5.99 -18.36
CA VAL A 291 -2.43 -5.46 -17.36
C VAL A 291 -2.63 -6.18 -16.04
N LYS A 292 -1.63 -6.11 -15.19
CA LYS A 292 -1.68 -6.67 -13.85
C LYS A 292 -1.65 -5.55 -12.83
N SER A 293 -2.74 -5.33 -12.13
CA SER A 293 -2.81 -4.29 -11.12
C SER A 293 -2.38 -4.83 -9.77
N PHE A 294 -1.30 -4.30 -9.23
CA PHE A 294 -0.87 -4.55 -7.86
C PHE A 294 -1.79 -3.79 -6.89
N LEU A 295 -2.44 -4.54 -6.00
CA LEU A 295 -3.42 -4.01 -5.06
C LEU A 295 -2.76 -3.62 -3.73
N GLY A 296 -1.86 -4.46 -3.24
CA GLY A 296 -1.23 -4.27 -1.94
C GLY A 296 -0.50 -5.50 -1.43
N ALA A 297 0.14 -5.34 -0.28
CA ALA A 297 0.88 -6.40 0.39
C ALA A 297 0.43 -6.49 1.86
N ALA A 298 0.37 -7.70 2.41
CA ALA A 298 0.02 -7.92 3.81
C ALA A 298 0.75 -9.16 4.34
N PHE A 299 1.08 -9.16 5.63
CA PHE A 299 1.45 -10.39 6.31
C PHE A 299 0.20 -11.15 6.69
N LEU A 300 0.15 -12.45 6.46
CA LEU A 300 -0.98 -13.30 6.87
C LEU A 300 -0.46 -14.39 7.82
N PRO A 301 -1.34 -14.98 8.66
CA PRO A 301 -0.98 -16.11 9.50
C PRO A 301 -0.31 -17.23 8.70
N LYS A 302 0.58 -17.99 9.34
CA LYS A 302 1.37 -19.05 8.68
C LYS A 302 0.48 -20.15 8.11
N GLU A 303 -0.63 -20.38 8.80
CA GLU A 303 -1.66 -21.37 8.54
C GLU A 303 -2.56 -20.99 7.34
N THR A 304 -2.39 -19.78 6.79
CA THR A 304 -3.23 -19.27 5.70
C THR A 304 -3.14 -20.12 4.45
N GLU A 305 -1.94 -20.58 4.07
CA GLU A 305 -1.78 -21.39 2.85
C GLU A 305 -2.60 -22.68 2.95
N ASP A 306 -2.39 -23.44 4.03
CA ASP A 306 -3.06 -24.73 4.25
C ASP A 306 -4.59 -24.60 4.27
N ILE A 307 -5.13 -23.55 4.92
CA ILE A 307 -6.57 -23.36 5.03
C ILE A 307 -7.19 -22.97 3.71
N LEU A 308 -6.53 -22.07 2.98
CA LEU A 308 -7.07 -21.58 1.72
C LEU A 308 -7.09 -22.70 0.67
N GLU A 309 -6.13 -23.62 0.70
CA GLU A 309 -6.11 -24.78 -0.20
C GLU A 309 -7.12 -25.87 0.15
N ASN A 310 -7.28 -26.18 1.44
CA ASN A 310 -8.08 -27.32 1.88
C ASN A 310 -9.56 -26.98 2.08
N VAL A 311 -9.85 -25.74 2.44
CA VAL A 311 -11.21 -25.30 2.85
C VAL A 311 -11.74 -24.19 1.94
N GLY A 312 -10.85 -23.42 1.32
CA GLY A 312 -11.21 -22.31 0.45
C GLY A 312 -11.43 -22.71 -1.01
N ASP A 313 -12.02 -21.79 -1.78
CA ASP A 313 -12.07 -21.87 -3.25
C ASP A 313 -10.76 -21.39 -3.91
N TRP A 314 -9.65 -21.42 -3.17
CA TRP A 314 -8.37 -20.91 -3.65
C TRP A 314 -7.64 -22.03 -4.37
N LYS A 315 -7.29 -21.77 -5.62
CA LYS A 315 -6.59 -22.73 -6.46
C LYS A 315 -5.14 -22.33 -6.56
N ARG A 316 -4.23 -23.24 -6.23
CA ARG A 316 -2.81 -23.07 -6.58
C ARG A 316 -2.71 -23.03 -8.11
N ALA A 317 -1.98 -22.06 -8.64
CA ALA A 317 -1.74 -21.98 -10.07
C ALA A 317 -0.87 -23.18 -10.47
N VAL A 318 -1.45 -24.07 -11.27
CA VAL A 318 -0.73 -25.20 -11.87
C VAL A 318 -0.15 -24.72 -13.20
N LYS A 319 1.05 -25.22 -13.51
CA LYS A 319 1.77 -24.93 -14.75
C LYS A 319 1.09 -25.56 -15.96
#